data_AF-A0A833CCJ0-F1
#
_entry.id   AF-A0A833CCJ0-F1
#
_cell.length_a   1.000
_cell.length_b   1.000
_cell.length_c   1.000
_cell.angle_alpha   90.00
_cell.angle_beta   90.00
_cell.angle_gamma   90.00
#
_symmetry.space_group_name_H-M   'P 1'
#
loop_
_entity.id
_entity.type
_entity.pdbx_description
1 polymer ?
#
loop_
_entity_poly.entity_id
_entity_poly.type
_entity_poly.pdbx_seq_one_letter_code
_entity_poly.pdbx_strand_id
1 'polypeptide(L)'
;MELFCFLINKVFIFKSTINIAGDGNTVTSVKDGKIEVGLNKDVNLGQDGSIAAGNTTIDKDGVSTDKIAIKDSGISIDKDGINAGNTQIKDVASGLTGDAYDTSIAGQENYNNGANIGDVYNIAKAQSGKNITVDADNKVNLNDNITLGDDSDASKQVNIKGNGATVTAGSGDNQVKMDGSKGQISVGGAVLGNQENTAGDSNPATGNYLTGLDNTTWEGENIRSGRAATEDQLKTVSDKVNKGRVFEGDDGADNSVTVGLGDTLKLNGGANAARLSDGNIGVVRNSNGDGLDIKLAEDLTGLDSVTTGNTTMDSSGITIKTVDDDRNITIQDSNINMGNNVVSGVADGTVAAGSTEAINGSQLAQRDQAINNLGGAVNKLDNRINRVGAGAAALAALHPQDFDPDDKWDFAFGYGHYSGANVGVLGAFYKPNEDTTFSVGGTIGGGENMFNAGVSFKIGQGNNVSNSRVGMAKKIKHLREDVAKLEELVNRQSQMINQLTGQNPGTIESKGSELFPDVPSNHWAYEYVNKLHDLGIVEGYPDGNFDGNRMMTRYEFAAVVYRAIMAGAASNAALQGDDTLDRLANKFSDELKYIRVDTVKKDKDGNPVIQRVRIVPENKDKY
;
A
#
# COMPACT_ATOMS: atom_id res chain seq x y z
N MET A 1 -20.36 -65.69 -220.52
CA MET A 1 -19.64 -66.84 -221.12
C MET A 1 -18.20 -66.68 -220.73
N GLU A 2 -17.46 -67.76 -220.45
CA GLU A 2 -15.99 -67.73 -220.27
C GLU A 2 -15.52 -67.04 -218.97
N LEU A 3 -14.34 -67.21 -218.41
CA LEU A 3 -13.23 -68.17 -218.44
C LEU A 3 -12.21 -67.52 -217.49
N PHE A 4 -11.63 -68.26 -216.53
CA PHE A 4 -10.39 -67.92 -215.82
C PHE A 4 -10.28 -66.62 -214.97
N CYS A 5 -9.89 -66.81 -213.70
CA CYS A 5 -8.94 -66.00 -212.90
C CYS A 5 -9.00 -64.44 -212.87
N PHE A 6 -8.97 -63.90 -211.62
CA PHE A 6 -8.32 -62.65 -211.19
C PHE A 6 -9.11 -61.30 -211.25
N LEU A 7 -9.52 -60.77 -210.07
CA LEU A 7 -9.74 -59.34 -209.71
C LEU A 7 -10.09 -59.27 -208.19
N ILE A 8 -9.20 -58.99 -207.23
CA ILE A 8 -8.60 -57.72 -206.74
C ILE A 8 -9.60 -56.62 -206.24
N ASN A 9 -9.52 -56.38 -204.91
CA ASN A 9 -9.78 -55.16 -204.08
C ASN A 9 -11.19 -54.60 -203.78
N LYS A 10 -11.59 -54.69 -202.49
CA LYS A 10 -12.28 -53.68 -201.63
C LYS A 10 -12.37 -54.23 -200.19
N VAL A 11 -11.45 -53.94 -199.26
CA VAL A 11 -11.40 -52.81 -198.30
C VAL A 11 -12.74 -52.50 -197.61
N PHE A 12 -12.87 -52.91 -196.34
CA PHE A 12 -13.55 -52.15 -195.27
C PHE A 12 -12.95 -52.59 -193.92
N ILE A 13 -12.12 -51.74 -193.32
CA ILE A 13 -11.60 -51.88 -191.95
C ILE A 13 -12.27 -50.77 -191.13
N PHE A 14 -13.13 -51.12 -190.17
CA PHE A 14 -13.43 -50.26 -189.03
C PHE A 14 -12.57 -50.72 -187.85
N LYS A 15 -11.42 -50.08 -187.65
CA LYS A 15 -10.72 -50.12 -186.36
C LYS A 15 -11.15 -48.88 -185.58
N SER A 16 -12.07 -49.02 -184.64
CA SER A 16 -12.29 -48.02 -183.60
C SER A 16 -11.66 -48.55 -182.30
N THR A 17 -10.55 -47.95 -181.90
CA THR A 17 -9.92 -48.22 -180.60
C THR A 17 -10.74 -47.53 -179.51
N ILE A 18 -11.18 -48.25 -178.48
CA ILE A 18 -11.74 -47.64 -177.26
C ILE A 18 -10.55 -47.30 -176.37
N ASN A 19 -10.32 -46.01 -176.15
CA ASN A 19 -9.35 -45.57 -175.16
C ASN A 19 -9.96 -45.73 -173.77
N ILE A 20 -9.37 -46.59 -172.95
CA ILE A 20 -9.64 -46.66 -171.52
C ILE A 20 -8.54 -45.86 -170.84
N ALA A 21 -8.91 -44.73 -170.25
CA ALA A 21 -8.01 -43.91 -169.46
C ALA A 21 -8.21 -44.25 -167.98
N GLY A 22 -7.13 -44.49 -167.26
CA GLY A 22 -7.15 -44.43 -165.80
C GLY A 22 -7.33 -42.97 -165.36
N ASP A 23 -8.12 -42.77 -164.32
CA ASP A 23 -8.39 -41.46 -163.71
C ASP A 23 -7.31 -41.06 -162.68
N GLY A 24 -6.20 -41.80 -162.63
CA GLY A 24 -5.08 -41.61 -161.70
C GLY A 24 -5.13 -42.53 -160.48
N ASN A 25 -6.31 -43.01 -160.09
CA ASN A 25 -6.50 -43.93 -158.96
C ASN A 25 -6.66 -45.38 -159.39
N THR A 26 -6.99 -45.59 -160.65
CA THR A 26 -7.08 -46.90 -161.28
C THR A 26 -5.92 -47.09 -162.24
N VAL A 27 -5.28 -48.26 -162.18
CA VAL A 27 -4.30 -48.70 -163.17
C VAL A 27 -5.00 -49.70 -164.06
N THR A 28 -5.10 -49.36 -165.33
CA THR A 28 -5.70 -50.22 -166.35
C THR A 28 -4.61 -50.76 -167.26
N SER A 29 -4.50 -52.09 -167.38
CA SER A 29 -3.58 -52.73 -168.31
C SER A 29 -4.27 -53.85 -169.09
N VAL A 30 -3.70 -54.23 -170.25
CA VAL A 30 -4.23 -55.32 -171.07
C VAL A 30 -3.30 -56.51 -170.97
N LYS A 31 -3.82 -57.62 -170.45
CA LYS A 31 -3.08 -58.88 -170.30
C LYS A 31 -3.96 -60.01 -170.80
N ASP A 32 -3.45 -60.84 -171.70
CA ASP A 32 -4.13 -62.01 -172.29
C ASP A 32 -5.54 -61.72 -172.85
N GLY A 33 -5.70 -60.54 -173.47
CA GLY A 33 -6.95 -60.13 -174.11
C GLY A 33 -8.06 -59.65 -173.17
N LYS A 34 -7.78 -59.50 -171.86
CA LYS A 34 -8.68 -58.90 -170.86
C LYS A 34 -8.12 -57.56 -170.38
N ILE A 35 -9.02 -56.65 -170.01
CA ILE A 35 -8.67 -55.42 -169.30
C ILE A 35 -8.61 -55.76 -167.81
N GLU A 36 -7.44 -55.64 -167.21
CA GLU A 36 -7.28 -55.68 -165.76
C GLU A 36 -7.37 -54.26 -165.23
N VAL A 37 -8.32 -54.02 -164.34
CA VAL A 37 -8.46 -52.77 -163.60
C VAL A 37 -8.05 -53.05 -162.16
N GLY A 38 -6.95 -52.44 -161.73
CA GLY A 38 -6.50 -52.45 -160.34
C GLY A 38 -6.56 -51.06 -159.74
N LEU A 39 -6.53 -50.98 -158.42
CA LEU A 39 -6.27 -49.71 -157.74
C LEU A 39 -4.79 -49.41 -157.77
N ASN A 40 -4.46 -48.12 -157.86
CA ASN A 40 -3.10 -47.64 -157.74
C ASN A 40 -2.58 -47.89 -156.31
N LYS A 41 -1.26 -47.99 -156.12
CA LYS A 41 -0.64 -48.23 -154.80
C LYS A 41 -1.04 -47.14 -153.80
N ASP A 42 -1.07 -45.90 -154.30
CA ASP A 42 -1.53 -44.73 -153.58
C ASP A 42 -2.82 -44.25 -154.25
N VAL A 43 -3.92 -44.25 -153.50
CA VAL A 43 -5.22 -43.75 -153.99
C VAL A 43 -5.35 -42.29 -153.56
N ASN A 44 -5.31 -41.36 -154.52
CA ASN A 44 -5.50 -39.94 -154.29
C ASN A 44 -6.96 -39.54 -154.54
N LEU A 45 -7.70 -39.32 -153.46
CA LEU A 45 -9.14 -39.11 -153.52
C LEU A 45 -9.56 -37.68 -153.92
N GLY A 46 -8.62 -36.73 -154.07
CA GLY A 46 -8.96 -35.33 -154.33
C GLY A 46 -9.63 -34.64 -153.14
N GLN A 47 -10.15 -33.42 -153.34
CA GLN A 47 -10.74 -32.61 -152.25
C GLN A 47 -12.05 -33.19 -151.67
N ASP A 48 -12.82 -33.94 -152.48
CA ASP A 48 -14.16 -34.44 -152.11
C ASP A 48 -14.28 -35.98 -152.11
N GLY A 49 -13.21 -36.72 -152.42
CA GLY A 49 -13.27 -38.18 -152.46
C GLY A 49 -13.13 -38.83 -151.09
N SER A 50 -13.74 -40.01 -150.94
CA SER A 50 -13.68 -40.81 -149.72
C SER A 50 -13.36 -42.28 -150.02
N ILE A 51 -12.75 -42.97 -149.06
CA ILE A 51 -12.62 -44.45 -149.07
C ILE A 51 -13.42 -44.98 -147.89
N ALA A 52 -14.43 -45.80 -148.18
CA ALA A 52 -15.17 -46.56 -147.17
C ALA A 52 -14.66 -48.00 -147.14
N ALA A 53 -14.07 -48.40 -146.01
CA ALA A 53 -13.60 -49.76 -145.75
C ALA A 53 -14.26 -50.29 -144.47
N GLY A 54 -15.40 -50.97 -144.63
CA GLY A 54 -16.25 -51.40 -143.50
C GLY A 54 -16.87 -50.19 -142.78
N ASN A 55 -16.78 -50.16 -141.45
CA ASN A 55 -17.23 -49.01 -140.63
C ASN A 55 -16.20 -47.87 -140.56
N THR A 56 -15.10 -47.94 -141.31
CA THR A 56 -14.11 -46.85 -141.39
C THR A 56 -14.31 -46.05 -142.66
N THR A 57 -14.57 -44.75 -142.51
CA THR A 57 -14.58 -43.79 -143.61
C THR A 57 -13.38 -42.87 -143.46
N ILE A 58 -12.60 -42.71 -144.53
CA ILE A 58 -11.52 -41.71 -144.63
C ILE A 58 -11.96 -40.67 -145.64
N ASP A 59 -12.10 -39.42 -145.19
CA ASP A 59 -12.52 -38.27 -146.01
C ASP A 59 -11.72 -37.00 -145.63
N LYS A 60 -12.17 -35.84 -146.13
CA LYS A 60 -11.54 -34.54 -145.86
C LYS A 60 -11.57 -34.13 -144.38
N ASP A 61 -12.47 -34.69 -143.57
CA ASP A 61 -12.64 -34.38 -142.16
C ASP A 61 -11.86 -35.36 -141.26
N GLY A 62 -11.25 -36.40 -141.83
CA GLY A 62 -10.30 -37.30 -141.17
C GLY A 62 -10.67 -38.78 -141.28
N VAL A 63 -10.39 -39.55 -140.22
CA VAL A 63 -10.75 -40.96 -140.10
C VAL A 63 -11.93 -41.09 -139.15
N SER A 64 -13.11 -41.45 -139.68
CA SER A 64 -14.30 -41.79 -138.89
C SER A 64 -14.43 -43.31 -138.79
N THR A 65 -14.22 -43.87 -137.60
CA THR A 65 -14.32 -45.32 -137.35
C THR A 65 -14.69 -45.62 -135.90
N ASP A 66 -15.28 -46.79 -135.66
CA ASP A 66 -15.57 -47.29 -134.31
C ASP A 66 -14.28 -47.50 -133.49
N LYS A 67 -13.17 -47.82 -134.16
CA LYS A 67 -11.86 -48.02 -133.53
C LYS A 67 -10.71 -47.87 -134.52
N ILE A 68 -9.78 -46.96 -134.23
CA ILE A 68 -8.44 -46.93 -134.83
C ILE A 68 -7.52 -47.68 -133.87
N ALA A 69 -6.95 -48.81 -134.27
CA ALA A 69 -5.95 -49.51 -133.46
C ALA A 69 -4.69 -49.75 -134.28
N ILE A 70 -3.54 -49.44 -133.70
CA ILE A 70 -2.26 -49.84 -134.28
C ILE A 70 -1.94 -51.22 -133.73
N LYS A 71 -1.97 -52.22 -134.60
CA LYS A 71 -1.79 -53.63 -134.25
C LYS A 71 -0.52 -53.82 -133.43
N ASP A 72 -0.63 -54.64 -132.38
CA ASP A 72 0.46 -55.03 -131.46
C ASP A 72 1.10 -53.88 -130.63
N SER A 73 0.51 -52.67 -130.62
CA SER A 73 1.03 -51.51 -129.84
C SER A 73 0.21 -51.11 -128.61
N GLY A 74 -1.02 -51.64 -128.47
CA GLY A 74 -1.98 -51.22 -127.44
C GLY A 74 -2.55 -49.80 -127.63
N ILE A 75 -2.08 -49.04 -128.63
CA ILE A 75 -2.60 -47.71 -128.97
C ILE A 75 -3.93 -47.88 -129.69
N SER A 76 -4.96 -47.21 -129.16
CA SER A 76 -6.26 -47.15 -129.84
C SER A 76 -6.99 -45.84 -129.62
N ILE A 77 -7.80 -45.46 -130.62
CA ILE A 77 -8.80 -44.39 -130.52
C ILE A 77 -10.15 -45.05 -130.77
N ASP A 78 -11.07 -44.97 -129.82
CA ASP A 78 -12.44 -45.46 -129.96
C ASP A 78 -13.43 -44.48 -129.32
N LYS A 79 -14.72 -44.86 -129.27
CA LYS A 79 -15.78 -44.02 -128.71
C LYS A 79 -15.56 -43.61 -127.24
N ASP A 80 -14.71 -44.32 -126.50
CA ASP A 80 -14.43 -44.04 -125.09
C ASP A 80 -13.17 -43.17 -124.92
N GLY A 81 -12.46 -42.85 -126.01
CA GLY A 81 -11.38 -41.86 -126.03
C GLY A 81 -10.08 -42.38 -126.65
N ILE A 82 -8.97 -41.77 -126.22
CA ILE A 82 -7.62 -42.09 -126.70
C ILE A 82 -6.91 -42.95 -125.64
N ASN A 83 -6.44 -44.13 -126.04
CA ASN A 83 -5.55 -44.98 -125.27
C ASN A 83 -4.16 -44.98 -125.91
N ALA A 84 -3.13 -44.57 -125.16
CA ALA A 84 -1.76 -44.46 -125.63
C ALA A 84 -0.88 -45.71 -125.37
N GLY A 85 -1.42 -46.79 -124.80
CA GLY A 85 -0.69 -48.06 -124.65
C GLY A 85 0.65 -47.95 -123.91
N ASN A 86 0.68 -47.28 -122.75
CA ASN A 86 1.89 -46.93 -121.96
C ASN A 86 2.88 -45.98 -122.65
N THR A 87 2.54 -45.45 -123.83
CA THR A 87 3.34 -44.43 -124.51
C THR A 87 2.92 -43.04 -124.06
N GLN A 88 3.85 -42.10 -124.00
CA GLN A 88 3.55 -40.69 -123.73
C GLN A 88 2.79 -40.06 -124.90
N ILE A 89 1.74 -39.30 -124.61
CA ILE A 89 1.14 -38.37 -125.58
C ILE A 89 2.00 -37.11 -125.55
N LYS A 90 2.73 -36.85 -126.64
CA LYS A 90 3.63 -35.69 -126.79
C LYS A 90 2.93 -34.57 -127.56
N ASP A 91 3.46 -33.36 -127.46
CA ASP A 91 3.02 -32.17 -128.21
C ASP A 91 1.54 -31.78 -127.98
N VAL A 92 1.02 -32.09 -126.79
CA VAL A 92 -0.28 -31.58 -126.34
C VAL A 92 -0.13 -30.11 -125.96
N ALA A 93 -0.74 -29.23 -126.76
CA ALA A 93 -0.80 -27.80 -126.47
C ALA A 93 -1.43 -27.54 -125.09
N SER A 94 -1.07 -26.43 -124.44
CA SER A 94 -1.66 -26.07 -123.15
C SER A 94 -3.17 -25.87 -123.27
N GLY A 95 -3.92 -26.53 -122.40
CA GLY A 95 -5.37 -26.39 -122.33
C GLY A 95 -5.83 -25.00 -121.84
N LEU A 96 -4.93 -24.24 -121.20
CA LEU A 96 -5.20 -22.89 -120.67
C LEU A 96 -5.22 -21.80 -121.76
N THR A 97 -4.72 -22.08 -122.96
CA THR A 97 -4.49 -21.06 -124.01
C THR A 97 -5.26 -21.30 -125.32
N GLY A 98 -6.12 -22.31 -125.40
CA GLY A 98 -6.89 -22.62 -126.62
C GLY A 98 -8.13 -21.73 -126.77
N ASP A 99 -8.51 -21.37 -128.02
CA ASP A 99 -9.62 -20.47 -128.35
C ASP A 99 -10.98 -21.17 -128.62
N ALA A 100 -11.09 -22.48 -128.37
CA ALA A 100 -12.30 -23.27 -128.66
C ALA A 100 -12.91 -23.86 -127.38
N TYR A 101 -14.14 -23.44 -127.07
CA TYR A 101 -14.79 -23.60 -125.76
C TYR A 101 -16.18 -24.21 -125.90
N ASP A 102 -16.56 -25.12 -124.99
CA ASP A 102 -17.91 -25.67 -124.92
C ASP A 102 -18.79 -24.71 -124.12
N THR A 103 -19.66 -23.99 -124.82
CA THR A 103 -20.55 -22.99 -124.21
C THR A 103 -21.87 -23.58 -123.70
N SER A 104 -22.01 -24.91 -123.68
CA SER A 104 -23.27 -25.56 -123.26
C SER A 104 -23.50 -25.56 -121.74
N ILE A 105 -22.46 -25.31 -120.93
CA ILE A 105 -22.54 -25.21 -119.46
C ILE A 105 -21.83 -23.92 -119.00
N ALA A 106 -22.59 -23.00 -118.40
CA ALA A 106 -22.06 -21.73 -117.90
C ALA A 106 -21.03 -21.93 -116.77
N GLY A 107 -19.89 -21.25 -116.85
CA GLY A 107 -18.76 -21.36 -115.93
C GLY A 107 -17.76 -22.49 -116.26
N GLN A 108 -18.00 -23.24 -117.34
CA GLN A 108 -17.10 -24.29 -117.84
C GLN A 108 -16.59 -24.01 -119.25
N GLU A 109 -16.67 -22.76 -119.70
CA GLU A 109 -16.36 -22.38 -121.07
C GLU A 109 -14.95 -22.89 -121.46
N ASN A 110 -13.99 -22.95 -120.52
CA ASN A 110 -12.61 -23.35 -120.79
C ASN A 110 -12.22 -24.78 -120.37
N TYR A 111 -13.17 -25.67 -120.01
CA TYR A 111 -12.85 -27.00 -119.43
C TYR A 111 -12.90 -28.17 -120.40
N ASN A 112 -13.06 -27.92 -121.69
CA ASN A 112 -13.12 -28.94 -122.74
C ASN A 112 -11.74 -29.31 -123.33
N ASN A 113 -10.66 -28.62 -122.95
CA ASN A 113 -9.30 -28.89 -123.42
C ASN A 113 -8.53 -29.76 -122.40
N GLY A 114 -7.69 -30.67 -122.90
CA GLY A 114 -6.80 -31.48 -122.05
C GLY A 114 -5.69 -30.64 -121.43
N ALA A 115 -5.46 -30.77 -120.12
CA ALA A 115 -4.30 -30.19 -119.45
C ALA A 115 -3.04 -30.99 -119.80
N ASN A 116 -1.99 -30.32 -120.28
CA ASN A 116 -0.69 -30.97 -120.39
C ASN A 116 -0.03 -31.09 -118.99
N ILE A 117 1.02 -31.89 -118.86
CA ILE A 117 1.67 -32.11 -117.56
C ILE A 117 2.26 -30.82 -116.96
N GLY A 118 2.60 -29.83 -117.80
CA GLY A 118 3.04 -28.50 -117.36
C GLY A 118 1.93 -27.67 -116.72
N ASP A 119 0.71 -27.75 -117.27
CA ASP A 119 -0.48 -27.12 -116.70
C ASP A 119 -0.78 -27.70 -115.30
N VAL A 120 -0.76 -29.04 -115.17
CA VAL A 120 -0.96 -29.73 -113.88
C VAL A 120 0.14 -29.37 -112.88
N TYR A 121 1.39 -29.27 -113.34
CA TYR A 121 2.52 -28.87 -112.50
C TYR A 121 2.35 -27.46 -111.93
N ASN A 122 1.90 -26.50 -112.75
CA ASN A 122 1.67 -25.12 -112.29
C ASN A 122 0.50 -25.02 -111.28
N ILE A 123 -0.56 -25.82 -111.46
CA ILE A 123 -1.69 -25.89 -110.51
C ILE A 123 -1.26 -26.49 -109.18
N ALA A 124 -0.43 -27.54 -109.21
CA ALA A 124 0.02 -28.26 -108.02
C ALA A 124 1.14 -27.54 -107.24
N LYS A 125 1.74 -26.49 -107.80
CA LYS A 125 2.88 -25.78 -107.21
C LYS A 125 2.43 -24.86 -106.07
N ALA A 126 2.67 -25.26 -104.82
CA ALA A 126 2.56 -24.38 -103.67
C ALA A 126 3.62 -23.26 -103.72
N GLN A 127 3.29 -22.07 -103.21
CA GLN A 127 4.21 -20.92 -103.20
C GLN A 127 4.67 -20.59 -101.78
N SER A 128 5.96 -20.30 -101.62
CA SER A 128 6.51 -19.73 -100.39
C SER A 128 5.89 -18.37 -100.10
N GLY A 129 5.73 -18.04 -98.82
CA GLY A 129 5.15 -16.78 -98.38
C GLY A 129 5.80 -16.30 -97.09
N LYS A 130 5.14 -15.35 -96.41
CA LYS A 130 5.66 -14.70 -95.20
C LYS A 130 6.00 -15.69 -94.07
N ASN A 131 5.12 -16.68 -93.83
CA ASN A 131 5.22 -17.61 -92.70
C ASN A 131 5.55 -19.05 -93.10
N ILE A 132 5.50 -19.36 -94.40
CA ILE A 132 5.75 -20.70 -94.92
C ILE A 132 6.83 -20.67 -95.99
N THR A 133 7.64 -21.71 -96.03
CA THR A 133 8.57 -21.98 -97.13
C THR A 133 8.14 -23.28 -97.81
N VAL A 134 8.10 -23.26 -99.14
CA VAL A 134 7.93 -24.43 -99.98
C VAL A 134 9.28 -24.73 -100.62
N ASP A 135 9.83 -25.92 -100.38
CA ASP A 135 11.10 -26.33 -100.97
C ASP A 135 10.95 -26.90 -102.39
N ALA A 136 12.07 -27.31 -103.00
CA ALA A 136 12.10 -27.82 -104.37
C ALA A 136 11.30 -29.12 -104.57
N ASP A 137 11.05 -29.88 -103.49
CA ASP A 137 10.27 -31.11 -103.51
C ASP A 137 8.78 -30.87 -103.16
N ASN A 138 8.36 -29.59 -103.13
CA ASN A 138 7.03 -29.13 -102.69
C ASN A 138 6.69 -29.44 -101.22
N LYS A 139 7.70 -29.60 -100.34
CA LYS A 139 7.44 -29.74 -98.91
C LYS A 139 7.19 -28.38 -98.29
N VAL A 140 6.06 -28.26 -97.58
CA VAL A 140 5.68 -27.04 -96.85
C VAL A 140 6.24 -27.10 -95.43
N ASN A 141 7.05 -26.10 -95.06
CA ASN A 141 7.58 -25.92 -93.71
C ASN A 141 7.18 -24.55 -93.16
N LEU A 142 7.14 -24.39 -91.84
CA LEU A 142 7.05 -23.08 -91.19
C LEU A 142 8.41 -22.39 -91.22
N ASN A 143 8.39 -21.07 -91.37
CA ASN A 143 9.59 -20.26 -91.27
C ASN A 143 10.05 -20.14 -89.81
N ASP A 144 11.36 -19.97 -89.59
CA ASP A 144 11.92 -19.74 -88.24
C ASP A 144 11.32 -18.50 -87.55
N ASN A 145 10.91 -17.52 -88.36
CA ASN A 145 10.24 -16.31 -87.92
C ASN A 145 8.83 -16.29 -88.51
N ILE A 146 7.83 -16.26 -87.62
CA ILE A 146 6.42 -16.23 -87.97
C ILE A 146 5.84 -14.90 -87.46
N THR A 147 5.15 -14.18 -88.33
CA THR A 147 4.37 -13.00 -87.95
C THR A 147 2.91 -13.26 -88.26
N LEU A 148 2.08 -13.21 -87.23
CA LEU A 148 0.63 -13.35 -87.31
C LEU A 148 -0.01 -11.97 -87.13
N GLY A 149 -1.13 -11.70 -87.80
CA GLY A 149 -1.89 -10.46 -87.67
C GLY A 149 -1.76 -9.53 -88.87
N ASP A 150 -2.04 -8.24 -88.64
CA ASP A 150 -2.03 -7.21 -89.67
C ASP A 150 -0.59 -6.89 -90.12
N ASP A 151 -0.30 -7.09 -91.41
CA ASP A 151 1.04 -6.86 -91.97
C ASP A 151 1.47 -5.39 -91.95
N SER A 152 0.51 -4.46 -91.86
CA SER A 152 0.74 -3.02 -91.87
C SER A 152 0.85 -2.39 -90.48
N ASP A 153 0.40 -3.08 -89.43
CA ASP A 153 0.28 -2.54 -88.07
C ASP A 153 0.94 -3.47 -87.04
N ALA A 154 2.18 -3.11 -86.65
CA ALA A 154 2.96 -3.87 -85.67
C ALA A 154 2.27 -4.00 -84.30
N SER A 155 1.35 -3.10 -83.94
CA SER A 155 0.61 -3.18 -82.68
C SER A 155 -0.42 -4.31 -82.65
N LYS A 156 -0.79 -4.83 -83.83
CA LYS A 156 -1.72 -5.95 -84.01
C LYS A 156 -1.03 -7.24 -84.43
N GLN A 157 0.30 -7.30 -84.30
CA GLN A 157 1.08 -8.47 -84.67
C GLN A 157 1.44 -9.34 -83.46
N VAL A 158 1.52 -10.65 -83.70
CA VAL A 158 2.24 -11.60 -82.85
C VAL A 158 3.43 -12.10 -83.64
N ASN A 159 4.62 -11.76 -83.17
CA ASN A 159 5.90 -12.15 -83.75
C ASN A 159 6.49 -13.29 -82.93
N ILE A 160 6.62 -14.48 -83.53
CA ILE A 160 7.29 -15.64 -82.97
C ILE A 160 8.62 -15.77 -83.70
N LYS A 161 9.72 -15.43 -83.03
CA LYS A 161 11.07 -15.51 -83.59
C LYS A 161 11.82 -16.66 -82.96
N GLY A 162 11.82 -17.82 -83.65
CA GLY A 162 12.47 -19.04 -83.18
C GLY A 162 13.98 -18.86 -82.98
N ASN A 163 14.65 -18.16 -83.90
CA ASN A 163 16.09 -17.90 -83.82
C ASN A 163 16.51 -17.03 -82.62
N GLY A 164 15.61 -16.17 -82.15
CA GLY A 164 15.81 -15.31 -80.98
C GLY A 164 15.14 -15.83 -79.72
N ALA A 165 14.50 -17.01 -79.77
CA ALA A 165 13.68 -17.56 -78.70
C ALA A 165 12.69 -16.55 -78.10
N THR A 166 12.07 -15.70 -78.94
CA THR A 166 11.19 -14.62 -78.48
C THR A 166 9.78 -14.74 -79.05
N VAL A 167 8.80 -14.39 -78.22
CA VAL A 167 7.41 -14.19 -78.64
C VAL A 167 7.01 -12.78 -78.23
N THR A 168 6.55 -11.98 -79.17
CA THR A 168 6.20 -10.58 -78.93
C THR A 168 4.82 -10.30 -79.49
N ALA A 169 3.89 -9.89 -78.63
CA ALA A 169 2.56 -9.45 -79.02
C ALA A 169 2.44 -7.94 -78.85
N GLY A 170 2.04 -7.26 -79.93
CA GLY A 170 1.95 -5.81 -80.00
C GLY A 170 3.29 -5.07 -80.01
N SER A 171 3.22 -3.75 -79.89
CA SER A 171 4.35 -2.83 -79.98
C SER A 171 4.21 -1.67 -79.00
N GLY A 172 5.31 -0.97 -78.72
CA GLY A 172 5.32 0.18 -77.79
C GLY A 172 5.14 -0.24 -76.34
N ASP A 173 4.59 0.66 -75.53
CA ASP A 173 4.55 0.50 -74.06
C ASP A 173 3.66 -0.67 -73.60
N ASN A 174 2.64 -1.02 -74.37
CA ASN A 174 1.71 -2.13 -74.06
C ASN A 174 2.18 -3.49 -74.61
N GLN A 175 3.41 -3.59 -75.09
CA GLN A 175 3.95 -4.82 -75.64
C GLN A 175 4.03 -5.91 -74.55
N VAL A 176 3.66 -7.14 -74.94
CA VAL A 176 3.95 -8.36 -74.17
C VAL A 176 5.09 -9.09 -74.87
N LYS A 177 6.24 -9.19 -74.21
CA LYS A 177 7.42 -9.87 -74.75
C LYS A 177 7.83 -11.02 -73.84
N MET A 178 7.96 -12.22 -74.39
CA MET A 178 8.62 -13.36 -73.77
C MET A 178 9.98 -13.53 -74.44
N ASP A 179 11.04 -13.57 -73.65
CA ASP A 179 12.42 -13.71 -74.12
C ASP A 179 13.07 -14.91 -73.44
N GLY A 180 12.99 -16.08 -74.09
CA GLY A 180 13.53 -17.32 -73.58
C GLY A 180 15.06 -17.30 -73.48
N SER A 181 15.74 -16.47 -74.27
CA SER A 181 17.20 -16.30 -74.19
C SER A 181 17.65 -15.64 -72.89
N LYS A 182 16.77 -14.83 -72.28
CA LYS A 182 16.97 -14.17 -70.99
C LYS A 182 16.20 -14.82 -69.85
N GLY A 183 15.24 -15.71 -70.15
CA GLY A 183 14.30 -16.24 -69.16
C GLY A 183 13.40 -15.15 -68.59
N GLN A 184 12.95 -14.19 -69.42
CA GLN A 184 12.20 -13.02 -69.01
C GLN A 184 10.82 -12.92 -69.69
N ILE A 185 9.87 -12.32 -68.98
CA ILE A 185 8.59 -11.86 -69.52
C ILE A 185 8.46 -10.36 -69.20
N SER A 186 8.23 -9.53 -70.20
CA SER A 186 8.03 -8.09 -70.07
C SER A 186 6.61 -7.72 -70.50
N VAL A 187 5.87 -6.98 -69.66
CA VAL A 187 4.50 -6.54 -69.91
C VAL A 187 4.31 -5.13 -69.36
N GLY A 188 3.99 -4.16 -70.21
CA GLY A 188 3.63 -2.82 -69.72
C GLY A 188 4.73 -2.12 -68.91
N GLY A 189 6.01 -2.41 -69.22
CA GLY A 189 7.17 -1.94 -68.45
C GLY A 189 7.59 -2.84 -67.28
N ALA A 190 6.70 -3.68 -66.73
CA ALA A 190 7.05 -4.65 -65.69
C ALA A 190 7.82 -5.84 -66.29
N VAL A 191 8.84 -6.33 -65.59
CA VAL A 191 9.67 -7.46 -66.02
C VAL A 191 9.70 -8.54 -64.95
N LEU A 192 9.35 -9.77 -65.34
CA LEU A 192 9.40 -10.98 -64.51
C LEU A 192 10.48 -11.92 -65.05
N GLY A 193 11.30 -12.49 -64.16
CA GLY A 193 12.26 -13.53 -64.49
C GLY A 193 13.69 -13.15 -64.13
N ASN A 194 14.68 -13.78 -64.77
CA ASN A 194 16.09 -13.59 -64.45
C ASN A 194 16.55 -12.18 -64.84
N GLN A 195 17.12 -11.42 -63.90
CA GLN A 195 17.64 -10.07 -64.13
C GLN A 195 18.97 -9.88 -63.40
N GLU A 196 19.82 -9.00 -63.94
CA GLU A 196 21.05 -8.59 -63.30
C GLU A 196 20.76 -7.62 -62.15
N ASN A 197 21.44 -7.82 -61.04
CA ASN A 197 21.44 -6.87 -59.94
C ASN A 197 22.38 -5.70 -60.28
N THR A 198 21.79 -4.55 -60.58
CA THR A 198 22.52 -3.30 -60.90
C THR A 198 22.62 -2.35 -59.71
N ALA A 199 22.03 -2.70 -58.55
CA ALA A 199 21.96 -1.84 -57.38
C ALA A 199 23.28 -1.79 -56.57
N GLY A 200 24.23 -2.68 -56.85
CA GLY A 200 25.51 -2.74 -56.13
C GLY A 200 25.37 -3.11 -54.65
N ASP A 201 24.26 -3.74 -54.27
CA ASP A 201 23.98 -4.21 -52.92
C ASP A 201 24.50 -5.65 -52.70
N SER A 202 24.17 -6.24 -51.55
CA SER A 202 24.56 -7.61 -51.21
C SER A 202 23.73 -8.70 -51.87
N ASN A 203 22.70 -8.36 -52.65
CA ASN A 203 21.89 -9.36 -53.35
C ASN A 203 22.72 -10.04 -54.46
N PRO A 204 22.39 -11.29 -54.83
CA PRO A 204 23.10 -12.00 -55.88
C PRO A 204 23.23 -11.18 -57.17
N ALA A 205 24.35 -11.31 -57.90
CA ALA A 205 24.59 -10.58 -59.14
C ALA A 205 23.51 -10.82 -60.21
N THR A 206 22.80 -11.95 -60.14
CA THR A 206 21.63 -12.28 -60.97
C THR A 206 20.60 -13.03 -60.14
N GLY A 207 19.31 -12.81 -60.40
CA GLY A 207 18.22 -13.50 -59.70
C GLY A 207 16.88 -13.37 -60.41
N ASN A 208 15.87 -14.11 -59.92
CA ASN A 208 14.52 -14.04 -60.46
C ASN A 208 13.71 -12.99 -59.71
N TYR A 209 13.35 -11.90 -60.40
CA TYR A 209 12.68 -10.76 -59.80
C TYR A 209 11.43 -10.36 -60.59
N LEU A 210 10.54 -9.64 -59.91
CA LEU A 210 9.49 -8.85 -60.53
C LEU A 210 9.82 -7.36 -60.32
N THR A 211 10.16 -6.65 -61.39
CA THR A 211 10.59 -5.25 -61.38
C THR A 211 9.69 -4.39 -62.26
N GLY A 212 9.84 -3.07 -62.19
CA GLY A 212 9.06 -2.12 -63.01
C GLY A 212 7.61 -1.93 -62.54
N LEU A 213 7.32 -2.23 -61.27
CA LEU A 213 6.01 -1.95 -60.66
C LEU A 213 5.98 -0.51 -60.09
N ASP A 214 4.87 0.19 -60.32
CA ASP A 214 4.71 1.59 -59.90
C ASP A 214 4.46 1.79 -58.39
N ASN A 215 4.02 0.74 -57.67
CA ASN A 215 3.70 0.83 -56.24
C ASN A 215 4.97 0.80 -55.37
N THR A 216 5.79 1.85 -55.45
CA THR A 216 7.06 1.96 -54.71
C THR A 216 6.89 2.63 -53.33
N THR A 217 5.80 3.37 -53.11
CA THR A 217 5.53 4.05 -51.83
C THR A 217 4.53 3.26 -50.99
N TRP A 218 4.82 3.09 -49.70
CA TRP A 218 3.90 2.43 -48.76
C TRP A 218 2.86 3.41 -48.21
N GLU A 219 1.59 3.23 -48.58
CA GLU A 219 0.44 3.92 -47.99
C GLU A 219 -0.43 2.96 -47.18
N GLY A 220 -0.34 3.06 -45.85
CA GLY A 220 -1.01 2.14 -44.93
C GLY A 220 -2.54 2.20 -44.92
N GLU A 221 -3.15 3.28 -45.43
CA GLU A 221 -4.61 3.46 -45.43
C GLU A 221 -5.26 2.92 -46.72
N ASN A 222 -4.53 2.96 -47.84
CA ASN A 222 -5.06 2.65 -49.18
C ASN A 222 -4.58 1.29 -49.70
N ILE A 223 -4.56 0.27 -48.84
CA ILE A 223 -4.05 -1.05 -49.18
C ILE A 223 -5.02 -1.78 -50.12
N ARG A 224 -4.53 -2.24 -51.27
CA ARG A 224 -5.27 -3.07 -52.21
C ARG A 224 -4.88 -4.54 -52.02
N SER A 225 -5.78 -5.30 -51.40
CA SER A 225 -5.58 -6.74 -51.15
C SER A 225 -5.33 -7.51 -52.46
N GLY A 226 -4.40 -8.47 -52.41
CA GLY A 226 -4.06 -9.36 -53.53
C GLY A 226 -3.07 -8.80 -54.56
N ARG A 227 -2.57 -7.57 -54.40
CA ARG A 227 -1.49 -7.03 -55.26
C ARG A 227 -0.11 -7.37 -54.70
N ALA A 228 0.87 -7.53 -55.59
CA ALA A 228 2.27 -7.67 -55.20
C ALA A 228 2.80 -6.37 -54.59
N ALA A 229 3.62 -6.46 -53.55
CA ALA A 229 4.35 -5.33 -52.97
C ALA A 229 5.75 -5.21 -53.59
N THR A 230 6.25 -3.99 -53.72
CA THR A 230 7.65 -3.75 -54.12
C THR A 230 8.59 -3.85 -52.92
N GLU A 231 9.88 -4.07 -53.19
CA GLU A 231 10.90 -4.05 -52.15
C GLU A 231 11.01 -2.67 -51.48
N ASP A 232 10.72 -1.57 -52.18
CA ASP A 232 10.67 -0.22 -51.60
C ASP A 232 9.56 -0.08 -50.54
N GLN A 233 8.37 -0.64 -50.83
CA GLN A 233 7.27 -0.69 -49.87
C GLN A 233 7.63 -1.53 -48.65
N LEU A 234 8.18 -2.72 -48.88
CA LEU A 234 8.57 -3.62 -47.80
C LEU A 234 9.72 -3.03 -46.99
N LYS A 235 10.68 -2.37 -47.63
CA LYS A 235 11.77 -1.64 -46.98
C LYS A 235 11.22 -0.51 -46.11
N THR A 236 10.26 0.27 -46.60
CA THR A 236 9.64 1.33 -45.80
C THR A 236 8.97 0.78 -44.55
N VAL A 237 8.26 -0.35 -44.66
CA VAL A 237 7.65 -1.04 -43.52
C VAL A 237 8.73 -1.61 -42.59
N SER A 238 9.72 -2.29 -43.14
CA SER A 238 10.86 -2.85 -42.41
C SER A 238 11.61 -1.77 -41.63
N ASP A 239 11.94 -0.64 -42.25
CA ASP A 239 12.58 0.50 -41.60
C ASP A 239 11.70 1.08 -40.47
N LYS A 240 10.39 1.17 -40.66
CA LYS A 240 9.45 1.61 -39.61
C LYS A 240 9.40 0.63 -38.43
N VAL A 241 9.42 -0.68 -38.69
CA VAL A 241 9.43 -1.71 -37.65
C VAL A 241 10.78 -1.72 -36.91
N ASN A 242 11.89 -1.63 -37.65
CA ASN A 242 13.24 -1.65 -37.12
C ASN A 242 13.60 -0.38 -36.33
N LYS A 243 12.92 0.75 -36.58
CA LYS A 243 13.03 1.95 -35.74
C LYS A 243 12.55 1.72 -34.29
N GLY A 244 11.79 0.65 -34.04
CA GLY A 244 11.34 0.30 -32.70
C GLY A 244 10.33 1.28 -32.10
N ARG A 245 10.07 1.11 -30.81
CA ARG A 245 9.22 1.99 -29.99
C ARG A 245 10.13 2.87 -29.14
N VAL A 246 9.91 4.18 -29.20
CA VAL A 246 10.63 5.18 -28.40
C VAL A 246 9.82 5.49 -27.15
N PHE A 247 10.47 5.44 -25.99
CA PHE A 247 9.92 5.80 -24.68
C PHE A 247 10.73 6.94 -24.09
N GLU A 248 10.09 8.06 -23.78
CA GLU A 248 10.70 9.22 -23.14
C GLU A 248 10.45 9.15 -21.63
N GLY A 249 11.51 9.36 -20.84
CA GLY A 249 11.44 9.53 -19.39
C GLY A 249 11.49 11.01 -19.00
N ASP A 250 11.50 11.27 -17.70
CA ASP A 250 11.52 12.63 -17.13
C ASP A 250 12.89 13.32 -17.30
N ASP A 251 13.92 12.59 -17.75
CA ASP A 251 15.23 13.13 -18.16
C ASP A 251 15.25 13.71 -19.59
N GLY A 252 14.08 13.79 -20.23
CA GLY A 252 13.84 14.51 -21.49
C GLY A 252 14.12 13.69 -22.75
N ALA A 253 13.58 14.18 -23.89
CA ALA A 253 13.59 13.50 -25.19
C ALA A 253 14.96 12.98 -25.67
N ASP A 254 16.04 13.70 -25.36
CA ASP A 254 17.42 13.32 -25.73
C ASP A 254 17.89 12.03 -25.00
N ASN A 255 17.23 11.68 -23.90
CA ASN A 255 17.46 10.47 -23.11
C ASN A 255 16.37 9.41 -23.33
N SER A 256 15.69 9.44 -24.46
CA SER A 256 14.72 8.40 -24.79
C SER A 256 15.36 7.00 -24.95
N VAL A 257 14.58 5.97 -24.62
CA VAL A 257 14.93 4.57 -24.79
C VAL A 257 14.15 4.03 -25.97
N THR A 258 14.88 3.57 -26.99
CA THR A 258 14.28 2.88 -28.14
C THR A 258 14.42 1.37 -27.95
N VAL A 259 13.30 0.66 -27.95
CA VAL A 259 13.26 -0.81 -27.89
C VAL A 259 12.69 -1.37 -29.18
N GLY A 260 13.32 -2.42 -29.72
CA GLY A 260 12.83 -3.12 -30.90
C GLY A 260 11.48 -3.80 -30.65
N LEU A 261 10.74 -4.07 -31.72
CA LEU A 261 9.49 -4.83 -31.62
C LEU A 261 9.81 -6.30 -31.25
N GLY A 262 9.46 -6.72 -30.04
CA GLY A 262 9.76 -8.06 -29.51
C GLY A 262 10.91 -8.08 -28.49
N ASP A 263 11.67 -6.98 -28.38
CA ASP A 263 12.65 -6.80 -27.31
C ASP A 263 11.95 -6.45 -25.99
N THR A 264 12.54 -6.86 -24.87
CA THR A 264 12.00 -6.58 -23.54
C THR A 264 12.44 -5.19 -23.07
N LEU A 265 11.48 -4.28 -22.84
CA LEU A 265 11.73 -3.03 -22.12
C LEU A 265 12.02 -3.34 -20.65
N LYS A 266 13.24 -3.06 -20.20
CA LYS A 266 13.58 -3.20 -18.79
C LYS A 266 13.07 -1.99 -18.02
N LEU A 267 12.25 -2.25 -17.00
CA LEU A 267 11.77 -1.26 -16.05
C LEU A 267 12.35 -1.62 -14.69
N ASN A 268 13.46 -0.99 -14.33
CA ASN A 268 14.15 -1.28 -13.08
C ASN A 268 13.77 -0.22 -12.03
N GLY A 269 13.66 -0.58 -10.75
CA GLY A 269 13.50 0.41 -9.68
C GLY A 269 14.79 0.51 -8.87
N GLY A 270 15.41 1.70 -8.76
CA GLY A 270 16.74 1.81 -8.14
C GLY A 270 17.11 3.23 -7.73
N ALA A 271 16.46 3.76 -6.69
CA ALA A 271 16.49 5.18 -6.31
C ALA A 271 17.90 5.81 -6.22
N ASN A 272 17.91 7.12 -6.54
CA ASN A 272 19.03 7.97 -6.98
C ASN A 272 19.55 7.82 -8.43
N ALA A 273 19.28 8.85 -9.24
CA ALA A 273 20.17 9.41 -10.28
C ALA A 273 20.20 10.95 -10.09
N ALA A 274 20.95 11.38 -9.07
CA ALA A 274 20.76 12.52 -8.16
C ALA A 274 19.34 12.66 -7.55
N ARG A 275 18.78 11.53 -7.12
CA ARG A 275 17.65 11.37 -6.17
C ARG A 275 16.31 12.07 -6.47
N LEU A 276 15.86 11.65 -7.65
CA LEU A 276 14.68 12.00 -8.40
C LEU A 276 13.32 11.86 -7.78
N SER A 277 12.45 12.68 -8.33
CA SER A 277 11.12 12.93 -7.87
C SER A 277 10.45 13.86 -8.92
N ASP A 278 9.17 13.78 -9.33
CA ASP A 278 8.47 14.97 -9.92
C ASP A 278 8.19 15.96 -8.79
N GLY A 279 9.25 16.38 -8.14
CA GLY A 279 9.20 16.52 -6.70
C GLY A 279 9.14 15.19 -5.92
N ASN A 280 8.47 14.06 -6.36
CA ASN A 280 8.40 12.74 -5.63
C ASN A 280 8.75 11.35 -6.27
N ILE A 281 8.30 10.97 -7.49
CA ILE A 281 8.74 9.75 -8.24
C ILE A 281 9.32 10.17 -9.58
N GLY A 282 10.50 9.69 -10.00
CA GLY A 282 11.08 10.01 -11.31
C GLY A 282 11.45 8.78 -12.13
N VAL A 283 11.24 8.88 -13.43
CA VAL A 283 11.56 7.86 -14.43
C VAL A 283 12.70 8.36 -15.31
N VAL A 284 13.85 7.70 -15.29
CA VAL A 284 15.03 8.12 -16.07
C VAL A 284 15.60 6.97 -16.87
N ARG A 285 16.31 7.25 -17.95
CA ARG A 285 17.03 6.24 -18.70
C ARG A 285 18.07 5.54 -17.85
N ASN A 286 18.09 4.21 -17.93
CA ASN A 286 19.10 3.41 -17.25
C ASN A 286 20.47 3.57 -17.91
N SER A 287 21.55 3.27 -17.18
CA SER A 287 22.92 3.46 -17.69
C SER A 287 23.28 2.60 -18.90
N ASN A 288 22.58 1.49 -19.12
CA ASN A 288 22.79 0.60 -20.26
C ASN A 288 22.07 1.09 -21.52
N GLY A 289 21.20 2.08 -21.38
CA GLY A 289 20.41 2.67 -22.45
C GLY A 289 19.32 1.79 -23.03
N ASP A 290 18.99 0.67 -22.39
CA ASP A 290 18.04 -0.38 -22.81
C ASP A 290 16.77 -0.45 -21.94
N GLY A 291 16.59 0.51 -21.03
CA GLY A 291 15.47 0.53 -20.09
C GLY A 291 15.34 1.82 -19.31
N LEU A 292 14.28 1.89 -18.50
CA LEU A 292 13.99 3.01 -17.62
C LEU A 292 14.13 2.59 -16.16
N ASP A 293 14.79 3.42 -15.36
CA ASP A 293 14.84 3.31 -13.92
C ASP A 293 13.72 4.16 -13.28
N ILE A 294 12.90 3.56 -12.43
CA ILE A 294 11.85 4.21 -11.62
C ILE A 294 12.41 4.46 -10.22
N LYS A 295 12.40 5.71 -9.76
CA LYS A 295 13.09 6.16 -8.54
C LYS A 295 12.18 7.00 -7.65
N LEU A 296 12.43 6.98 -6.34
CA LEU A 296 11.81 7.85 -5.34
C LEU A 296 12.73 9.01 -4.97
N ALA A 297 12.11 10.10 -4.52
CA ALA A 297 12.77 11.34 -4.10
C ALA A 297 13.73 11.13 -2.94
N GLU A 298 14.71 12.04 -2.86
CA GLU A 298 15.33 12.36 -1.57
C GLU A 298 14.31 12.85 -0.56
N ASP A 299 13.59 13.89 -0.95
CA ASP A 299 12.61 14.56 -0.13
C ASP A 299 11.23 14.36 -0.74
N LEU A 300 10.35 13.68 -0.01
CA LEU A 300 8.96 13.51 -0.42
C LEU A 300 8.17 14.76 -0.05
N THR A 301 8.04 15.68 -1.00
CA THR A 301 7.33 16.97 -0.85
C THR A 301 5.94 16.91 -1.49
N GLY A 302 5.04 17.84 -1.15
CA GLY A 302 3.69 17.87 -1.75
C GLY A 302 2.83 16.62 -1.50
N LEU A 303 3.14 15.86 -0.44
CA LEU A 303 2.29 14.76 0.03
C LEU A 303 1.19 15.30 0.94
N ASP A 304 -0.04 14.85 0.74
CA ASP A 304 -1.15 15.15 1.65
C ASP A 304 -1.01 14.37 2.97
N SER A 305 -0.55 13.11 2.89
CA SER A 305 -0.28 12.26 4.06
C SER A 305 0.69 11.11 3.75
N VAL A 306 1.36 10.60 4.80
CA VAL A 306 2.17 9.37 4.80
C VAL A 306 1.63 8.44 5.89
N THR A 307 1.17 7.26 5.50
CA THR A 307 0.63 6.26 6.45
C THR A 307 1.48 5.00 6.45
N THR A 308 2.02 4.63 7.61
CA THR A 308 2.79 3.40 7.81
C THR A 308 2.26 2.64 9.02
N GLY A 309 1.61 1.49 8.78
CA GLY A 309 0.92 0.75 9.83
C GLY A 309 -0.19 1.61 10.45
N ASN A 310 -0.12 1.83 11.76
CA ASN A 310 -1.08 2.66 12.48
C ASN A 310 -0.67 4.15 12.58
N THR A 311 0.49 4.51 12.05
CA THR A 311 0.97 5.90 12.08
C THR A 311 0.56 6.62 10.81
N THR A 312 -0.03 7.80 10.96
CA THR A 312 -0.34 8.73 9.87
C THR A 312 0.37 10.06 10.16
N MET A 313 1.09 10.57 9.18
CA MET A 313 1.66 11.92 9.19
C MET A 313 0.98 12.72 8.09
N ASP A 314 0.39 13.86 8.41
CA ASP A 314 -0.30 14.73 7.46
C ASP A 314 -0.15 16.21 7.86
N SER A 315 -0.90 17.08 7.19
CA SER A 315 -0.92 18.52 7.48
C SER A 315 -1.36 18.89 8.91
N SER A 316 -2.07 18.00 9.61
CA SER A 316 -2.48 18.20 11.01
C SER A 316 -1.41 17.73 12.01
N GLY A 317 -0.44 16.93 11.57
CA GLY A 317 0.71 16.48 12.36
C GLY A 317 0.91 14.97 12.31
N ILE A 318 1.25 14.35 13.45
CA ILE A 318 1.49 12.91 13.56
C ILE A 318 0.41 12.28 14.43
N THR A 319 -0.19 11.18 13.96
CA THR A 319 -1.15 10.36 14.71
C THR A 319 -0.69 8.90 14.71
N ILE A 320 -0.60 8.27 15.88
CA ILE A 320 -0.39 6.83 16.02
C ILE A 320 -1.66 6.24 16.60
N LYS A 321 -2.37 5.45 15.79
CA LYS A 321 -3.58 4.74 16.24
C LYS A 321 -3.21 3.54 17.10
N THR A 322 -3.94 3.36 18.20
CA THR A 322 -3.87 2.14 19.01
C THR A 322 -5.14 1.32 18.81
N VAL A 323 -5.25 0.19 19.50
CA VAL A 323 -6.49 -0.61 19.48
C VAL A 323 -7.65 0.10 20.19
N ASP A 324 -7.34 1.09 21.02
CA ASP A 324 -8.27 1.91 21.78
C ASP A 324 -8.14 3.37 21.31
N ASP A 325 -9.21 3.93 20.75
CA ASP A 325 -9.19 5.25 20.14
C ASP A 325 -8.94 6.36 21.18
N ASP A 326 -9.34 6.14 22.44
CA ASP A 326 -9.06 7.05 23.55
C ASP A 326 -7.57 7.05 23.95
N ARG A 327 -6.79 6.14 23.36
CA ARG A 327 -5.35 6.00 23.58
C ARG A 327 -4.47 6.34 22.39
N ASN A 328 -5.02 6.97 21.36
CA ASN A 328 -4.25 7.43 20.21
C ASN A 328 -3.23 8.51 20.62
N ILE A 329 -2.00 8.38 20.12
CA ILE A 329 -0.92 9.36 20.37
C ILE A 329 -0.95 10.37 19.23
N THR A 330 -0.96 11.66 19.56
CA THR A 330 -1.00 12.73 18.56
C THR A 330 0.03 13.81 18.87
N ILE A 331 0.63 14.37 17.82
CA ILE A 331 1.49 15.55 17.86
C ILE A 331 0.87 16.55 16.90
N GLN A 332 0.20 17.58 17.43
CA GLN A 332 -0.60 18.56 16.66
C GLN A 332 -0.52 19.93 17.34
N ASP A 333 -0.40 21.02 16.58
CA ASP A 333 -0.47 22.41 17.07
C ASP A 333 0.38 22.70 18.33
N SER A 334 1.65 22.28 18.32
CA SER A 334 2.59 22.40 19.46
C SER A 334 2.20 21.63 20.72
N ASN A 335 1.21 20.76 20.65
CA ASN A 335 0.81 19.86 21.72
C ASN A 335 1.23 18.42 21.41
N ILE A 336 1.64 17.70 22.45
CA ILE A 336 1.84 16.25 22.40
C ILE A 336 0.78 15.64 23.31
N ASN A 337 -0.19 14.94 22.73
CA ASN A 337 -1.18 14.20 23.47
C ASN A 337 -0.83 12.71 23.41
N MET A 338 -0.49 12.15 24.57
CA MET A 338 -0.14 10.74 24.70
C MET A 338 -1.35 9.82 24.83
N GLY A 339 -2.59 10.30 24.67
CA GLY A 339 -3.80 9.45 24.71
C GLY A 339 -3.90 8.64 26.01
N ASN A 340 -3.78 9.28 27.16
CA ASN A 340 -3.81 8.60 28.47
C ASN A 340 -2.78 7.44 28.64
N ASN A 341 -1.80 7.32 27.75
CA ASN A 341 -0.74 6.34 27.88
C ASN A 341 0.24 6.80 28.95
N VAL A 342 0.77 5.84 29.73
CA VAL A 342 1.83 6.11 30.71
C VAL A 342 3.10 6.50 29.96
N VAL A 343 3.68 7.65 30.30
CA VAL A 343 5.00 8.07 29.85
C VAL A 343 6.04 7.59 30.85
N SER A 344 6.82 6.58 30.48
CA SER A 344 7.88 6.00 31.31
C SER A 344 9.27 6.32 30.76
N GLY A 345 10.32 6.17 31.58
CA GLY A 345 11.70 6.49 31.16
C GLY A 345 12.05 7.98 31.16
N VAL A 346 11.22 8.83 31.78
CA VAL A 346 11.52 10.26 31.98
C VAL A 346 12.66 10.38 33.00
N ALA A 347 13.81 10.87 32.55
CA ALA A 347 14.94 11.19 33.41
C ALA A 347 14.60 12.29 34.42
N ASP A 348 15.44 12.49 35.44
CA ASP A 348 15.25 13.58 36.39
C ASP A 348 15.34 14.93 35.68
N GLY A 349 14.25 15.69 35.68
CA GLY A 349 14.21 17.05 35.15
C GLY A 349 14.85 18.06 36.10
N THR A 350 15.39 19.14 35.57
CA THR A 350 15.98 20.21 36.36
C THR A 350 14.88 20.96 37.13
N VAL A 351 14.90 20.88 38.46
CA VAL A 351 13.94 21.60 39.33
C VAL A 351 14.50 22.97 39.68
N ALA A 352 14.33 23.93 38.75
CA ALA A 352 14.76 25.32 38.89
C ALA A 352 13.69 26.29 38.33
N ALA A 353 13.74 27.55 38.78
CA ALA A 353 12.84 28.58 38.29
C ALA A 353 13.01 28.78 36.77
N GLY A 354 11.91 28.71 36.02
CA GLY A 354 11.91 28.83 34.56
C GLY A 354 12.25 27.53 33.81
N SER A 355 12.48 26.41 34.49
CA SER A 355 12.64 25.10 33.83
C SER A 355 11.34 24.67 33.14
N THR A 356 11.47 24.17 31.91
CA THR A 356 10.38 23.60 31.11
C THR A 356 10.53 22.09 30.92
N GLU A 357 11.43 21.47 31.68
CA GLU A 357 11.67 20.03 31.62
C GLU A 357 10.56 19.25 32.33
N ALA A 358 10.24 18.07 31.81
CA ALA A 358 9.35 17.15 32.50
C ALA A 358 10.04 16.63 33.77
N ILE A 359 9.32 16.62 34.89
CA ILE A 359 9.76 15.94 36.11
C ILE A 359 9.16 14.54 36.17
N ASN A 360 9.87 13.61 36.78
CA ASN A 360 9.36 12.26 37.00
C ASN A 360 8.78 12.09 38.42
N GLY A 361 8.09 10.98 38.65
CA GLY A 361 7.46 10.69 39.94
C GLY A 361 8.42 10.60 41.12
N SER A 362 9.70 10.24 40.90
CA SER A 362 10.68 10.18 41.99
C SER A 362 11.02 11.57 42.54
N GLN A 363 11.09 12.57 41.66
CA GLN A 363 11.37 13.95 42.04
C GLN A 363 10.20 14.59 42.79
N LEU A 364 8.96 14.29 42.37
CA LEU A 364 7.77 14.70 43.11
C LEU A 364 7.71 14.01 44.48
N ALA A 365 7.99 12.71 44.54
CA ALA A 365 8.01 11.96 45.80
C ALA A 365 9.04 12.52 46.79
N GLN A 366 10.22 12.95 46.32
CA GLN A 366 11.21 13.63 47.17
C GLN A 366 10.67 14.95 47.75
N ARG A 367 9.91 15.72 46.96
CA ARG A 367 9.26 16.95 47.44
C ARG A 367 8.15 16.65 48.44
N ASP A 368 7.32 15.64 48.19
CA ASP A 368 6.26 15.22 49.11
C ASP A 368 6.83 14.76 50.46
N GLN A 369 7.95 14.04 50.45
CA GLN A 369 8.67 13.68 51.68
C GLN A 369 9.14 14.93 52.45
N ALA A 370 9.70 15.93 51.77
CA ALA A 370 10.11 17.18 52.39
C ALA A 370 8.92 17.94 53.02
N ILE A 371 7.77 17.96 52.35
CA ILE A 371 6.53 18.57 52.86
C ILE A 371 6.00 17.81 54.07
N ASN A 372 6.00 16.48 54.05
CA ASN A 372 5.59 15.66 55.19
C ASN A 372 6.48 15.89 56.42
N ASN A 373 7.79 16.03 56.20
CA ASN A 373 8.73 16.38 57.26
C ASN A 373 8.45 17.77 57.84
N LEU A 374 8.11 18.74 56.98
CA LEU A 374 7.67 20.06 57.43
C LEU A 374 6.37 19.98 58.24
N GLY A 375 5.38 19.20 57.79
CA GLY A 375 4.15 18.96 58.56
C GLY A 375 4.43 18.41 59.96
N GLY A 376 5.36 17.45 60.08
CA GLY A 376 5.82 16.96 61.38
C GLY A 376 6.51 18.02 62.24
N ALA A 377 7.32 18.89 61.65
CA ALA A 377 7.98 19.99 62.36
C ALA A 377 6.99 21.07 62.82
N VAL A 378 5.99 21.40 61.99
CA VAL A 378 4.90 22.32 62.33
C VAL A 378 4.08 21.78 63.49
N ASN A 379 3.73 20.50 63.49
CA ASN A 379 3.03 19.86 64.61
C ASN A 379 3.84 19.91 65.91
N LYS A 380 5.17 19.74 65.83
CA LYS A 380 6.05 19.92 67.00
C LYS A 380 6.05 21.36 67.49
N LEU A 381 6.11 22.34 66.59
CA LEU A 381 6.05 23.75 66.95
C LEU A 381 4.72 24.11 67.61
N ASP A 382 3.59 23.64 67.06
CA ASP A 382 2.27 23.82 67.65
C ASP A 382 2.21 23.31 69.10
N ASN A 383 2.66 22.08 69.32
CA ASN A 383 2.75 21.50 70.66
C ASN A 383 3.65 22.31 71.61
N ARG A 384 4.78 22.84 71.13
CA ARG A 384 5.67 23.70 71.92
C ARG A 384 4.98 25.01 72.29
N ILE A 385 4.31 25.65 71.33
CA ILE A 385 3.55 26.89 71.57
C ILE A 385 2.45 26.64 72.60
N ASN A 386 1.72 25.53 72.50
CA ASN A 386 0.68 25.20 73.47
C ASN A 386 1.25 25.10 74.89
N ARG A 387 2.42 24.47 75.06
CA ARG A 387 3.10 24.34 76.35
C ARG A 387 3.66 25.67 76.86
N VAL A 388 4.20 26.51 75.98
CA VAL A 388 4.63 27.87 76.34
C VAL A 388 3.45 28.72 76.80
N GLY A 389 2.30 28.65 76.10
CA GLY A 389 1.08 29.33 76.51
C GLY A 389 0.59 28.88 77.89
N ALA A 390 0.59 27.56 78.14
CA ALA A 390 0.24 26.99 79.44
C ALA A 390 1.23 27.42 80.54
N GLY A 391 2.54 27.43 80.25
CA GLY A 391 3.57 27.88 81.17
C GLY A 391 3.49 29.37 81.51
N ALA A 392 3.19 30.22 80.53
CA ALA A 392 2.95 31.65 80.73
C ALA A 392 1.71 31.88 81.62
N ALA A 393 0.61 31.16 81.37
CA ALA A 393 -0.58 31.21 82.22
C ALA A 393 -0.28 30.73 83.66
N ALA A 394 0.53 29.68 83.81
CA ALA A 394 0.97 29.17 85.11
C ALA A 394 1.79 30.23 85.87
N LEU A 395 2.80 30.84 85.22
CA LEU A 395 3.65 31.89 85.78
C LEU A 395 2.85 33.12 86.21
N ALA A 396 1.77 33.46 85.48
CA ALA A 396 0.89 34.57 85.84
C ALA A 396 0.07 34.30 87.11
N ALA A 397 -0.15 33.02 87.47
CA ALA A 397 -0.85 32.65 88.70
C ALA A 397 0.06 32.71 89.96
N LEU A 398 1.35 33.02 89.81
CA LEU A 398 2.27 33.14 90.93
C LEU A 398 2.10 34.50 91.63
N HIS A 399 1.57 34.46 92.86
CA HIS A 399 1.43 35.64 93.70
C HIS A 399 2.04 35.41 95.08
N PRO A 400 2.85 36.36 95.58
CA PRO A 400 3.38 36.25 96.93
C PRO A 400 2.31 36.60 97.98
N GLN A 401 2.42 35.99 99.16
CA GLN A 401 1.68 36.33 100.37
C GLN A 401 2.05 37.71 100.92
N ASP A 402 1.26 38.22 101.87
CA ASP A 402 1.52 39.50 102.54
C ASP A 402 2.90 39.53 103.23
N PHE A 403 3.48 40.72 103.40
CA PHE A 403 4.82 40.85 103.97
C PHE A 403 4.88 40.46 105.46
N ASP A 404 5.86 39.63 105.80
CA ASP A 404 6.26 39.27 107.16
C ASP A 404 7.71 39.77 107.44
N PRO A 405 7.94 40.60 108.48
CA PRO A 405 9.29 41.06 108.82
C PRO A 405 10.23 39.96 109.35
N ASP A 406 9.71 38.86 109.89
CA ASP A 406 10.52 37.74 110.37
C ASP A 406 10.87 36.77 109.22
N ASP A 407 9.97 36.60 108.24
CA ASP A 407 10.13 35.71 107.09
C ASP A 407 10.14 36.48 105.76
N LYS A 408 11.35 36.76 105.27
CA LYS A 408 11.57 37.55 104.05
C LYS A 408 11.44 36.74 102.75
N TRP A 409 11.36 35.41 102.85
CA TRP A 409 11.23 34.50 101.72
C TRP A 409 9.82 33.94 101.65
N ASP A 410 9.27 33.87 100.44
CA ASP A 410 7.95 33.31 100.18
C ASP A 410 7.99 32.43 98.91
N PHE A 411 7.21 31.36 98.91
CA PHE A 411 7.20 30.37 97.83
C PHE A 411 5.77 30.14 97.37
N ALA A 412 5.53 30.23 96.06
CA ALA A 412 4.23 29.99 95.46
C ALA A 412 4.30 28.87 94.42
N PHE A 413 3.19 28.16 94.27
CA PHE A 413 2.99 27.18 93.22
C PHE A 413 1.81 27.62 92.35
N GLY A 414 1.97 27.51 91.03
CA GLY A 414 0.94 27.85 90.06
C GLY A 414 0.72 26.72 89.07
N TYR A 415 -0.43 26.74 88.41
CA TYR A 415 -0.81 25.79 87.38
C TYR A 415 -1.43 26.53 86.21
N GLY A 416 -1.10 26.13 84.99
CA GLY A 416 -1.61 26.74 83.77
C GLY A 416 -1.99 25.72 82.71
N HIS A 417 -3.03 26.05 81.95
CA HIS A 417 -3.56 25.24 80.86
C HIS A 417 -3.75 26.10 79.61
N TYR A 418 -3.36 25.59 78.44
CA TYR A 418 -3.63 26.23 77.16
C TYR A 418 -3.67 25.20 76.04
N SER A 419 -4.75 25.21 75.25
CA SER A 419 -4.95 24.35 74.07
C SER A 419 -4.50 22.88 74.26
N GLY A 420 -4.93 22.26 75.37
CA GLY A 420 -4.62 20.85 75.66
C GLY A 420 -3.30 20.60 76.42
N ALA A 421 -2.41 21.59 76.55
CA ALA A 421 -1.18 21.49 77.32
C ALA A 421 -1.37 21.94 78.78
N ASN A 422 -0.64 21.30 79.70
CA ASN A 422 -0.69 21.56 81.15
C ASN A 422 0.72 21.78 81.68
N VAL A 423 0.94 22.80 82.51
CA VAL A 423 2.27 23.12 83.06
C VAL A 423 2.13 23.59 84.51
N GLY A 424 2.98 23.07 85.39
CA GLY A 424 3.13 23.56 86.77
C GLY A 424 4.24 24.60 86.88
N VAL A 425 4.22 25.44 87.90
CA VAL A 425 5.25 26.45 88.12
C VAL A 425 5.54 26.62 89.61
N LEU A 426 6.81 26.89 89.92
CA LEU A 426 7.25 27.28 91.26
C LEU A 426 7.84 28.68 91.20
N GLY A 427 7.46 29.52 92.15
CA GLY A 427 7.99 30.86 92.35
C GLY A 427 8.60 31.01 93.73
N ALA A 428 9.70 31.74 93.84
CA ALA A 428 10.27 32.22 95.08
C ALA A 428 10.33 33.75 95.05
N PHE A 429 10.00 34.35 96.19
CA PHE A 429 9.88 35.80 96.34
C PHE A 429 10.71 36.22 97.54
N TYR A 430 11.48 37.29 97.40
CA TYR A 430 12.27 37.88 98.48
C TYR A 430 11.81 39.32 98.71
N LYS A 431 11.29 39.59 99.91
CA LYS A 431 10.81 40.91 100.31
C LYS A 431 11.71 41.47 101.42
N PRO A 432 12.70 42.32 101.11
CA PRO A 432 13.53 42.93 102.15
C PRO A 432 12.76 43.92 103.04
N ASN A 433 11.68 44.52 102.52
CA ASN A 433 10.77 45.45 103.20
C ASN A 433 9.34 45.39 102.58
N GLU A 434 8.38 46.13 103.13
CA GLU A 434 6.97 46.14 102.67
C GLU A 434 6.77 46.68 101.24
N ASP A 435 7.75 47.43 100.73
CA ASP A 435 7.65 48.19 99.50
C ASP A 435 8.42 47.57 98.34
N THR A 436 9.34 46.63 98.59
CA THR A 436 10.19 46.01 97.57
C THR A 436 9.99 44.51 97.56
N THR A 437 9.69 43.95 96.38
CA THR A 437 9.64 42.49 96.18
C THR A 437 10.54 42.12 95.00
N PHE A 438 11.46 41.20 95.23
CA PHE A 438 12.14 40.46 94.17
C PHE A 438 11.40 39.15 93.94
N SER A 439 11.15 38.79 92.69
CA SER A 439 10.51 37.55 92.30
C SER A 439 11.38 36.75 91.34
N VAL A 440 11.34 35.44 91.49
CA VAL A 440 11.93 34.49 90.57
C VAL A 440 11.01 33.28 90.43
N GLY A 441 10.77 32.78 89.23
CA GLY A 441 9.89 31.65 89.02
C GLY A 441 10.30 30.82 87.82
N GLY A 442 9.96 29.53 87.86
CA GLY A 442 10.31 28.56 86.83
C GLY A 442 9.22 27.53 86.63
N THR A 443 8.96 27.17 85.38
CA THR A 443 7.99 26.12 85.06
C THR A 443 8.61 24.73 85.21
N ILE A 444 7.79 23.77 85.65
CA ILE A 444 8.15 22.37 85.85
C ILE A 444 7.05 21.46 85.29
N GLY A 445 7.46 20.36 84.65
CA GLY A 445 6.53 19.31 84.21
C GLY A 445 5.85 19.52 82.85
N GLY A 446 6.52 20.15 81.89
CA GLY A 446 5.96 20.39 80.54
C GLY A 446 6.96 20.28 79.38
N GLY A 447 8.15 19.71 79.56
CA GLY A 447 9.17 19.53 78.51
C GLY A 447 9.85 20.81 77.98
N GLU A 448 9.18 21.97 78.02
CA GLU A 448 9.74 23.30 77.74
C GLU A 448 9.75 24.11 79.05
N ASN A 449 10.93 24.27 79.64
CA ASN A 449 11.08 25.01 80.90
C ASN A 449 11.19 26.50 80.61
N MET A 450 10.41 27.30 81.33
CA MET A 450 10.39 28.75 81.27
C MET A 450 10.89 29.31 82.60
N PHE A 451 11.44 30.52 82.57
CA PHE A 451 11.91 31.22 83.76
C PHE A 451 11.49 32.69 83.71
N ASN A 452 11.11 33.26 84.85
CA ASN A 452 10.88 34.69 85.02
C ASN A 452 11.65 35.24 86.23
N ALA A 453 12.02 36.51 86.16
CA ALA A 453 12.56 37.27 87.27
C ALA A 453 12.04 38.71 87.21
N GLY A 454 11.74 39.29 88.36
CA GLY A 454 11.16 40.63 88.42
C GLY A 454 11.47 41.35 89.72
N VAL A 455 11.33 42.67 89.69
CA VAL A 455 11.35 43.52 90.88
C VAL A 455 10.10 44.40 90.86
N SER A 456 9.46 44.55 92.01
CA SER A 456 8.28 45.39 92.18
C SER A 456 8.52 46.35 93.34
N PHE A 457 8.17 47.62 93.13
CA PHE A 457 8.27 48.68 94.13
C PHE A 457 6.91 49.35 94.34
N LYS A 458 6.56 49.68 95.60
CA LYS A 458 5.40 50.51 95.93
C LYS A 458 5.82 51.98 96.06
N ILE A 459 5.05 52.89 95.47
CA ILE A 459 5.33 54.34 95.48
C ILE A 459 4.07 55.07 95.97
N GLY A 460 4.16 55.77 97.13
CA GLY A 460 3.04 56.49 97.76
C GLY A 460 3.44 57.17 99.08
N GLN A 461 2.56 58.01 99.67
CA GLN A 461 2.83 58.70 100.95
C GLN A 461 3.05 57.68 102.08
N GLY A 462 4.27 57.64 102.62
CA GLY A 462 4.68 56.69 103.65
C GLY A 462 3.92 56.89 104.96
N ASN A 463 3.10 55.91 105.34
CA ASN A 463 2.55 55.80 106.68
C ASN A 463 3.52 54.99 107.54
N ASN A 464 3.98 55.58 108.66
CA ASN A 464 4.91 54.97 109.63
C ASN A 464 4.28 53.84 110.49
N VAL A 465 3.32 53.12 109.95
CA VAL A 465 2.69 51.95 110.57
C VAL A 465 2.82 50.79 109.58
N SER A 466 3.78 49.91 109.83
CA SER A 466 3.90 48.62 109.15
C SER A 466 2.57 47.87 109.28
N ASN A 467 1.94 47.57 108.14
CA ASN A 467 0.65 46.89 108.08
C ASN A 467 0.80 45.36 108.11
N SER A 468 2.00 44.84 108.35
CA SER A 468 2.20 43.41 108.58
C SER A 468 1.30 42.92 109.72
N ARG A 469 0.38 42.00 109.41
CA ARG A 469 -0.49 41.34 110.41
C ARG A 469 0.34 40.70 111.52
N VAL A 470 1.56 40.25 111.20
CA VAL A 470 2.53 39.66 112.14
C VAL A 470 3.23 40.73 112.99
N GLY A 471 3.54 41.90 112.42
CA GLY A 471 4.00 43.08 113.17
C GLY A 471 2.95 43.62 114.17
N MET A 472 1.67 43.58 113.81
CA MET A 472 0.56 43.87 114.73
C MET A 472 0.37 42.79 115.80
N ALA A 473 0.54 41.50 115.46
CA ALA A 473 0.46 40.40 116.41
C ALA A 473 1.58 40.43 117.47
N LYS A 474 2.81 40.84 117.11
CA LYS A 474 3.91 41.06 118.06
C LYS A 474 3.64 42.24 119.01
N LYS A 475 3.02 43.33 118.54
CA LYS A 475 2.56 44.43 119.41
C LYS A 475 1.42 44.02 120.35
N ILE A 476 0.56 43.07 119.95
CA ILE A 476 -0.52 42.51 120.78
C ILE A 476 0.01 41.47 121.80
N LYS A 477 1.10 40.76 121.49
CA LYS A 477 1.74 39.82 122.44
C LYS A 477 2.48 40.54 123.57
N HIS A 478 2.99 41.75 123.33
CA HIS A 478 3.73 42.55 124.32
C HIS A 478 2.86 43.50 125.18
N LEU A 479 1.53 43.50 124.99
CA LEU A 479 0.56 44.25 125.82
C LEU A 479 -0.26 43.35 126.78
N ARG A 480 -0.07 42.02 126.73
CA ARG A 480 -0.75 41.05 127.62
C ARG A 480 0.04 40.72 128.90
N GLU A 481 1.27 41.20 129.06
CA GLU A 481 2.07 41.02 130.28
C GLU A 481 1.92 42.15 131.32
N ASP A 482 1.31 43.30 130.96
CA ASP A 482 1.15 44.45 131.88
C ASP A 482 -0.24 44.58 132.53
N VAL A 483 -1.22 43.74 132.19
CA VAL A 483 -2.61 43.83 132.73
C VAL A 483 -2.88 42.90 133.92
N ALA A 484 -1.95 42.00 134.27
CA ALA A 484 -2.16 41.02 135.34
C ALA A 484 -1.86 41.53 136.78
N LYS A 485 -1.54 42.82 136.98
CA LYS A 485 -1.20 43.40 138.30
C LYS A 485 -2.19 44.45 138.85
N LEU A 486 -3.39 44.54 138.29
CA LEU A 486 -4.41 45.50 138.73
C LEU A 486 -5.82 44.89 138.90
N GLU A 487 -5.91 43.58 139.20
CA GLU A 487 -7.18 42.89 139.54
C GLU A 487 -7.33 42.54 141.03
N GLU A 488 -6.35 42.89 141.87
CA GLU A 488 -6.40 42.67 143.33
C GLU A 488 -7.12 43.80 144.10
N LEU A 489 -7.50 44.91 143.43
CA LEU A 489 -8.08 46.11 144.08
C LEU A 489 -9.53 46.45 143.71
N VAL A 490 -10.20 45.65 142.86
CA VAL A 490 -11.64 45.81 142.53
C VAL A 490 -12.51 44.69 143.12
N ASN A 491 -11.94 43.54 143.50
CA ASN A 491 -12.69 42.44 144.12
C ASN A 491 -12.80 42.51 145.66
N ARG A 492 -12.37 43.62 146.28
CA ARG A 492 -12.56 43.90 147.71
C ARG A 492 -13.72 44.85 148.03
N GLN A 493 -14.54 45.21 147.04
CA GLN A 493 -15.70 46.10 147.24
C GLN A 493 -17.08 45.51 146.87
N SER A 494 -17.17 44.23 146.51
CA SER A 494 -18.44 43.54 146.21
C SER A 494 -18.80 42.39 147.17
N GLN A 495 -18.12 42.28 148.32
CA GLN A 495 -18.40 41.25 149.34
C GLN A 495 -19.46 41.63 150.39
N MET A 496 -20.35 42.61 150.16
CA MET A 496 -21.31 43.03 151.22
C MET A 496 -22.80 43.07 150.91
N ILE A 497 -23.27 42.56 149.77
CA ILE A 497 -24.70 42.25 149.59
C ILE A 497 -24.82 40.92 148.83
N ASN A 498 -25.55 39.96 149.42
CA ASN A 498 -25.72 38.55 149.04
C ASN A 498 -24.74 37.54 149.67
N GLN A 499 -24.29 37.83 150.90
CA GLN A 499 -24.60 36.86 151.96
C GLN A 499 -26.11 36.94 152.23
N LEU A 500 -26.87 35.99 151.68
CA LEU A 500 -28.09 35.43 152.26
C LEU A 500 -28.64 34.38 151.29
N THR A 501 -28.51 33.12 151.69
CA THR A 501 -28.99 31.88 151.05
C THR A 501 -28.21 31.46 149.78
N GLY A 502 -27.41 30.40 149.72
CA GLY A 502 -27.19 29.25 150.59
C GLY A 502 -26.98 28.01 149.71
N GLN A 503 -25.85 27.31 149.91
CA GLN A 503 -25.48 25.94 149.47
C GLN A 503 -24.84 25.71 148.08
N ASN A 504 -23.50 25.86 147.98
CA ASN A 504 -22.42 24.82 148.04
C ASN A 504 -22.60 23.43 147.34
N PRO A 505 -21.51 22.70 146.96
CA PRO A 505 -20.73 22.84 145.70
C PRO A 505 -20.24 21.48 145.10
N GLY A 506 -19.46 21.52 144.01
CA GLY A 506 -18.62 20.40 143.50
C GLY A 506 -19.22 19.74 142.24
N THR A 507 -18.48 19.38 141.19
CA THR A 507 -17.08 18.99 141.03
C THR A 507 -16.63 19.13 139.56
N ILE A 508 -15.30 19.14 139.40
CA ILE A 508 -14.48 19.16 138.19
C ILE A 508 -14.70 17.92 137.32
N GLU A 509 -14.63 18.03 135.98
CA GLU A 509 -13.73 17.23 135.11
C GLU A 509 -13.95 17.45 133.61
N SER A 510 -12.87 17.91 132.96
CA SER A 510 -12.28 17.43 131.69
C SER A 510 -13.10 16.48 130.81
N LYS A 511 -13.25 16.86 129.53
CA LYS A 511 -13.11 16.08 128.28
C LYS A 511 -13.66 16.95 127.13
N GLY A 512 -13.14 16.96 125.92
CA GLY A 512 -12.27 16.03 125.22
C GLY A 512 -12.75 16.02 123.76
N SER A 513 -11.86 16.40 122.84
CA SER A 513 -11.83 16.07 121.40
C SER A 513 -13.16 15.88 120.66
N GLU A 514 -13.59 16.89 119.90
CA GLU A 514 -14.42 16.68 118.71
C GLU A 514 -13.50 16.27 117.55
N LEU A 515 -13.73 15.08 116.99
CA LEU A 515 -12.87 14.43 115.98
C LEU A 515 -13.29 14.73 114.53
N PHE A 516 -14.48 15.28 114.28
CA PHE A 516 -14.89 15.92 113.01
C PHE A 516 -15.93 17.03 113.32
N PRO A 517 -15.69 18.31 113.01
CA PRO A 517 -16.61 19.41 113.32
C PRO A 517 -17.94 19.39 112.57
N ASP A 518 -18.01 18.72 111.42
CA ASP A 518 -19.16 18.68 110.50
C ASP A 518 -20.09 17.47 110.70
N VAL A 519 -19.78 16.58 111.65
CA VAL A 519 -20.63 15.46 112.04
C VAL A 519 -20.93 15.58 113.54
N PRO A 520 -21.98 16.32 113.94
CA PRO A 520 -22.32 16.46 115.35
C PRO A 520 -22.81 15.13 115.93
N SER A 521 -22.72 14.98 117.26
CA SER A 521 -23.08 13.74 117.98
C SER A 521 -24.54 13.29 117.81
N ASN A 522 -25.42 14.17 117.34
CA ASN A 522 -26.82 13.88 117.04
C ASN A 522 -27.10 13.47 115.58
N HIS A 523 -26.08 13.46 114.71
CA HIS A 523 -26.22 13.07 113.31
C HIS A 523 -26.29 11.53 113.20
N TRP A 524 -27.21 11.00 112.38
CA TRP A 524 -27.40 9.55 112.24
C TRP A 524 -26.12 8.80 111.86
N ALA A 525 -25.20 9.46 111.15
CA ALA A 525 -23.93 8.90 110.71
C ALA A 525 -22.82 8.97 111.76
N TYR A 526 -22.99 9.72 112.87
CA TYR A 526 -21.92 9.99 113.85
C TYR A 526 -21.30 8.72 114.43
N GLU A 527 -22.13 7.78 114.86
CA GLU A 527 -21.66 6.52 115.44
C GLU A 527 -20.94 5.64 114.40
N TYR A 528 -21.43 5.63 113.16
CA TYR A 528 -20.85 4.82 112.07
C TYR A 528 -19.54 5.40 111.55
N VAL A 529 -19.47 6.73 111.39
CA VAL A 529 -18.29 7.44 110.90
C VAL A 529 -17.15 7.34 111.90
N ASN A 530 -17.42 7.57 113.19
CA ASN A 530 -16.41 7.41 114.23
C ASN A 530 -15.88 5.96 114.27
N LYS A 531 -16.76 4.97 114.14
CA LYS A 531 -16.35 3.56 114.13
C LYS A 531 -15.50 3.20 112.91
N LEU A 532 -15.81 3.73 111.73
CA LEU A 532 -15.02 3.52 110.51
C LEU A 532 -13.69 4.28 110.53
N HIS A 533 -13.66 5.43 111.19
CA HIS A 533 -12.45 6.20 111.42
C HIS A 533 -11.50 5.51 112.41
N ASP A 534 -12.03 4.99 113.52
CA ASP A 534 -11.25 4.22 114.49
C ASP A 534 -10.68 2.92 113.89
N LEU A 535 -11.35 2.36 112.87
CA LEU A 535 -10.87 1.22 112.09
C LEU A 535 -9.91 1.60 110.94
N GLY A 536 -9.65 2.90 110.72
CA GLY A 536 -8.77 3.39 109.65
C GLY A 536 -9.33 3.20 108.23
N ILE A 537 -10.63 2.93 108.10
CA ILE A 537 -11.29 2.72 106.81
C ILE A 537 -11.59 4.07 106.14
N VAL A 538 -11.94 5.09 106.94
CA VAL A 538 -12.16 6.47 106.48
C VAL A 538 -11.37 7.44 107.35
N GLU A 539 -10.60 8.35 106.76
CA GLU A 539 -9.65 9.22 107.50
C GLU A 539 -10.07 10.71 107.50
N GLY A 540 -11.23 11.06 106.93
CA GLY A 540 -11.67 12.45 106.73
C GLY A 540 -10.77 13.23 105.77
N TYR A 541 -11.02 14.53 105.64
CA TYR A 541 -10.26 15.43 104.77
C TYR A 541 -9.24 16.27 105.57
N PRO A 542 -8.23 16.87 104.91
CA PRO A 542 -7.15 17.59 105.59
C PRO A 542 -7.60 18.81 106.42
N ASP A 543 -8.81 19.30 106.18
CA ASP A 543 -9.45 20.39 106.92
C ASP A 543 -10.11 19.93 108.23
N GLY A 544 -10.08 18.62 108.51
CA GLY A 544 -10.63 18.02 109.72
C GLY A 544 -12.12 17.70 109.62
N ASN A 545 -12.74 17.79 108.44
CA ASN A 545 -14.15 17.44 108.20
C ASN A 545 -14.31 16.04 107.56
N PHE A 546 -15.50 15.46 107.66
CA PHE A 546 -15.88 14.22 106.98
C PHE A 546 -16.50 14.43 105.58
N ASP A 547 -17.16 15.57 105.34
CA ASP A 547 -17.83 15.98 104.09
C ASP A 547 -18.82 14.94 103.54
N GLY A 548 -19.71 14.41 104.40
CA GLY A 548 -20.61 13.30 104.06
C GLY A 548 -21.63 13.57 102.94
N ASN A 549 -21.87 14.83 102.57
CA ASN A 549 -22.78 15.20 101.46
C ASN A 549 -22.07 15.35 100.11
N ARG A 550 -20.74 15.19 100.05
CA ARG A 550 -19.97 15.31 98.81
C ARG A 550 -20.05 14.02 98.00
N MET A 551 -20.16 14.15 96.67
CA MET A 551 -19.98 13.00 95.79
C MET A 551 -18.53 12.49 95.89
N MET A 552 -18.37 11.18 96.12
CA MET A 552 -17.07 10.51 96.19
C MET A 552 -16.59 10.12 94.79
N THR A 553 -15.32 10.36 94.49
CA THR A 553 -14.73 9.91 93.21
C THR A 553 -14.54 8.39 93.21
N ARG A 554 -14.48 7.78 92.02
CA ARG A 554 -14.26 6.33 91.87
C ARG A 554 -12.96 5.85 92.55
N TYR A 555 -11.91 6.65 92.53
CA TYR A 555 -10.62 6.34 93.19
C TYR A 555 -10.72 6.41 94.72
N GLU A 556 -11.44 7.39 95.26
CA GLU A 556 -11.69 7.50 96.71
C GLU A 556 -12.55 6.33 97.19
N PHE A 557 -13.55 5.94 96.41
CA PHE A 557 -14.36 4.77 96.70
C PHE A 557 -13.54 3.47 96.64
N ALA A 558 -12.68 3.33 95.63
CA ALA A 558 -11.75 2.19 95.53
C ALA A 558 -10.79 2.12 96.72
N ALA A 559 -10.31 3.26 97.25
CA ALA A 559 -9.47 3.32 98.44
C ALA A 559 -10.21 2.88 99.71
N VAL A 560 -11.48 3.27 99.86
CA VAL A 560 -12.35 2.81 100.97
C VAL A 560 -12.58 1.30 100.87
N VAL A 561 -12.88 0.78 99.68
CA VAL A 561 -13.06 -0.67 99.44
C VAL A 561 -11.77 -1.43 99.76
N TYR A 562 -10.61 -0.92 99.33
CA TYR A 562 -9.31 -1.53 99.62
C TYR A 562 -9.01 -1.58 101.12
N ARG A 563 -9.24 -0.47 101.84
CA ARG A 563 -9.05 -0.39 103.30
C ARG A 563 -10.00 -1.31 104.05
N ALA A 564 -11.25 -1.43 103.61
CA ALA A 564 -12.22 -2.35 104.18
C ALA A 564 -11.79 -3.82 104.00
N ILE A 565 -11.26 -4.19 102.82
CA ILE A 565 -10.71 -5.53 102.56
C ILE A 565 -9.52 -5.82 103.49
N MET A 566 -8.58 -4.88 103.62
CA MET A 566 -7.41 -4.99 104.49
C MET A 566 -7.76 -5.01 105.98
N ALA A 567 -8.84 -4.34 106.39
CA ALA A 567 -9.36 -4.36 107.76
C ALA A 567 -10.14 -5.64 108.11
N GLY A 568 -10.14 -6.65 107.22
CA GLY A 568 -10.68 -7.98 107.50
C GLY A 568 -12.04 -8.28 106.88
N ALA A 569 -12.57 -7.44 105.97
CA ALA A 569 -13.82 -7.75 105.28
C ALA A 569 -13.72 -9.03 104.41
N ALA A 570 -12.55 -9.33 103.86
CA ALA A 570 -12.27 -10.59 103.15
C ALA A 570 -12.19 -11.83 104.07
N SER A 571 -12.06 -11.62 105.39
CA SER A 571 -11.99 -12.67 106.41
C SER A 571 -13.36 -13.06 106.96
N ASN A 572 -14.43 -12.38 106.52
CA ASN A 572 -15.79 -12.60 107.01
C ASN A 572 -16.42 -13.79 106.28
N ALA A 573 -16.72 -14.87 107.02
CA ALA A 573 -17.25 -16.11 106.47
C ALA A 573 -18.59 -15.93 105.71
N ALA A 574 -19.34 -14.86 105.98
CA ALA A 574 -20.59 -14.53 105.27
C ALA A 574 -20.37 -13.99 103.84
N LEU A 575 -19.13 -13.66 103.48
CA LEU A 575 -18.75 -13.05 102.19
C LEU A 575 -17.81 -13.94 101.36
N GLN A 576 -17.46 -15.15 101.85
CA GLN A 576 -16.49 -16.07 101.23
C GLN A 576 -17.11 -17.12 100.27
N GLY A 577 -18.33 -16.90 99.77
CA GLY A 577 -19.06 -17.91 98.98
C GLY A 577 -19.77 -17.41 97.71
N ASP A 578 -19.68 -16.12 97.42
CA ASP A 578 -20.22 -15.52 96.20
C ASP A 578 -19.15 -14.60 95.62
N ASP A 579 -18.76 -14.83 94.36
CA ASP A 579 -17.77 -14.08 93.55
C ASP A 579 -17.97 -12.54 93.53
N THR A 580 -18.96 -12.00 94.24
CA THR A 580 -19.18 -10.57 94.49
C THR A 580 -17.93 -9.78 94.90
N LEU A 581 -17.10 -10.28 95.82
CA LEU A 581 -15.89 -9.57 96.27
C LEU A 581 -14.81 -9.54 95.18
N ASP A 582 -14.64 -10.63 94.44
CA ASP A 582 -13.71 -10.73 93.31
C ASP A 582 -14.19 -9.93 92.09
N ARG A 583 -15.50 -9.86 91.84
CA ARG A 583 -16.08 -8.97 90.82
C ARG A 583 -15.92 -7.50 91.19
N LEU A 584 -16.06 -7.15 92.48
CA LEU A 584 -15.85 -5.78 92.94
C LEU A 584 -14.36 -5.41 92.82
N ALA A 585 -13.44 -6.28 93.26
CA ALA A 585 -12.00 -6.08 93.12
C ALA A 585 -11.56 -5.99 91.65
N ASN A 586 -12.11 -6.84 90.77
CA ASN A 586 -11.82 -6.77 89.33
C ASN A 586 -12.38 -5.51 88.67
N LYS A 587 -13.57 -5.04 89.08
CA LYS A 587 -14.19 -3.85 88.47
C LYS A 587 -13.50 -2.53 88.86
N PHE A 588 -12.71 -2.55 89.93
CA PHE A 588 -11.83 -1.46 90.32
C PHE A 588 -10.33 -1.80 90.14
N SER A 589 -10.00 -2.86 89.38
CA SER A 589 -8.61 -3.33 89.23
C SER A 589 -7.69 -2.28 88.61
N ASP A 590 -8.20 -1.47 87.70
CA ASP A 590 -7.48 -0.35 87.09
C ASP A 590 -7.22 0.81 88.07
N GLU A 591 -8.06 0.98 89.09
CA GLU A 591 -7.84 1.96 90.16
C GLU A 591 -6.95 1.38 91.28
N LEU A 592 -7.06 0.08 91.55
CA LEU A 592 -6.29 -0.62 92.59
C LEU A 592 -4.80 -0.78 92.24
N LYS A 593 -4.41 -0.83 90.96
CA LYS A 593 -2.98 -0.84 90.55
C LYS A 593 -2.20 0.40 91.02
N TYR A 594 -2.91 1.48 91.32
CA TYR A 594 -2.33 2.71 91.82
C TYR A 594 -2.34 2.80 93.35
N ILE A 595 -2.84 1.79 94.06
CA ILE A 595 -2.85 1.76 95.52
C ILE A 595 -1.74 0.81 96.01
N ARG A 596 -0.77 1.34 96.78
CA ARG A 596 0.31 0.55 97.41
C ARG A 596 0.28 0.67 98.93
N VAL A 597 0.63 -0.41 99.61
CA VAL A 597 0.78 -0.43 101.07
C VAL A 597 2.24 -0.24 101.43
N ASP A 598 2.55 0.90 102.05
CA ASP A 598 3.87 1.15 102.61
C ASP A 598 3.86 0.75 104.09
N THR A 599 4.80 -0.09 104.51
CA THR A 599 4.96 -0.44 105.93
C THR A 599 5.67 0.69 106.65
N VAL A 600 4.98 1.33 107.60
CA VAL A 600 5.47 2.49 108.37
C VAL A 600 6.23 2.06 109.61
N LYS A 601 5.87 0.92 110.21
CA LYS A 601 6.56 0.39 111.39
C LYS A 601 6.50 -1.13 111.39
N LYS A 602 7.63 -1.76 111.68
CA LYS A 602 7.76 -3.20 111.94
C LYS A 602 7.97 -3.42 113.44
N ASP A 603 7.48 -4.53 113.97
CA ASP A 603 7.82 -4.97 115.33
C ASP A 603 9.24 -5.56 115.37
N LYS A 604 9.67 -6.00 116.55
CA LYS A 604 11.01 -6.55 116.78
C LYS A 604 11.25 -7.88 116.05
N ASP A 605 10.20 -8.56 115.58
CA ASP A 605 10.28 -9.83 114.85
C ASP A 605 10.17 -9.63 113.33
N GLY A 606 10.15 -8.37 112.87
CA GLY A 606 10.15 -8.02 111.45
C GLY A 606 8.78 -8.06 110.79
N ASN A 607 7.71 -8.28 111.55
CA ASN A 607 6.34 -8.25 111.04
C ASN A 607 5.82 -6.80 111.00
N PRO A 608 5.09 -6.40 109.95
CA PRO A 608 4.54 -5.06 109.84
C PRO A 608 3.43 -4.84 110.88
N VAL A 609 3.58 -3.84 111.76
CA VAL A 609 2.59 -3.48 112.78
C VAL A 609 1.85 -2.18 112.50
N ILE A 610 2.40 -1.31 111.65
CA ILE A 610 1.68 -0.14 111.13
C ILE A 610 1.95 -0.07 109.63
N GLN A 611 0.88 -0.12 108.86
CA GLN A 611 0.89 0.00 107.41
C GLN A 611 0.05 1.20 106.99
N ARG A 612 0.51 1.98 106.01
CA ARG A 612 -0.23 3.09 105.43
C ARG A 612 -0.51 2.82 103.96
N VAL A 613 -1.77 2.99 103.58
CA VAL A 613 -2.23 2.86 102.21
C VAL A 613 -2.02 4.19 101.49
N ARG A 614 -1.27 4.18 100.39
CA ARG A 614 -1.02 5.38 99.57
C ARG A 614 -1.45 5.15 98.13
N ILE A 615 -2.10 6.16 97.56
CA ILE A 615 -2.42 6.20 96.12
C ILE A 615 -1.22 6.84 95.39
N VAL A 616 -0.69 6.15 94.39
CA VAL A 616 0.37 6.61 93.49
C VAL A 616 -0.31 7.26 92.30
N PRO A 617 -0.09 8.55 92.03
CA PRO A 617 -0.61 9.16 90.81
C PRO A 617 -0.02 8.48 89.58
N GLU A 618 -0.88 8.16 88.61
CA GLU A 618 -0.46 7.62 87.31
C GLU A 618 0.43 8.66 86.59
N ASN A 619 1.68 8.29 86.30
CA ASN A 619 2.59 9.08 85.46
C ASN A 619 2.00 9.22 84.05
N LYS A 620 1.26 10.30 83.80
CA LYS A 620 0.89 10.73 82.45
C LYS A 620 2.04 11.52 81.82
N ASP A 621 3.06 10.79 81.37
CA ASP A 621 4.06 11.30 80.42
C ASP A 621 4.32 10.25 79.34
N LYS A 622 3.35 10.10 78.42
CA LYS A 622 3.54 9.62 77.04
C LYS A 622 2.31 10.02 76.20
N TYR A 623 2.32 11.25 75.70
CA TYR A 623 1.95 11.63 74.33
C TYR A 623 2.74 12.89 73.95
#